data_AF-A0A4Y2PTZ7-F1
#
_entry.id   AF-A0A4Y2PTZ7-F1
#
_cell.length_a   1.000
_cell.length_b   1.000
_cell.length_c   1.000
_cell.angle_alpha   90.00
_cell.angle_beta   90.00
_cell.angle_gamma   90.00
#
_symmetry.space_group_name_H-M   'P 1'
#
loop_
_entity.id
_entity.type
_entity.pdbx_description
1 polymer ?
#
loop_
_entity_poly.entity_id
_entity_poly.type
_entity_poly.pdbx_seq_one_letter_code
_entity_poly.pdbx_strand_id
1 'polypeptide(L)' 'VELDGHNVKDLNVGWLRDHIGLVGQEPVLFSTTIAENIKYGKQDATQQEIEEAAKIANVHSFIDTLPK' A
#
# COMPACT_ATOMS: atom_id res chain seq x y z
N VAL A 1 -17.34 17.87 -6.11
CA VAL A 1 -15.90 17.57 -5.99
C VAL A 1 -15.48 17.02 -7.33
N GLU A 2 -14.42 17.57 -7.89
CA GLU A 2 -13.92 17.21 -9.21
C GLU A 2 -12.47 16.76 -9.08
N LEU A 3 -12.05 15.85 -9.96
CA LEU A 3 -10.67 15.43 -10.16
C LEU A 3 -10.32 15.76 -11.62
N ASP A 4 -9.32 16.60 -11.85
CA ASP A 4 -8.89 17.04 -13.18
C ASP A 4 -10.03 17.57 -14.07
N GLY A 5 -11.00 18.28 -13.47
CA GLY A 5 -12.17 18.83 -14.18
C GLY A 5 -13.29 17.82 -14.47
N HIS A 6 -13.17 16.57 -14.00
CA HIS A 6 -14.23 15.57 -14.07
C HIS A 6 -14.88 15.39 -12.71
N ASN A 7 -16.21 15.36 -12.65
CA ASN A 7 -16.92 15.05 -11.41
C ASN A 7 -16.61 13.61 -11.00
N VAL A 8 -16.14 13.41 -9.76
CA VAL A 8 -15.73 12.09 -9.25
C VAL A 8 -16.87 11.06 -9.26
N LYS A 9 -18.13 11.52 -9.26
CA LYS A 9 -19.32 10.66 -9.35
C LYS A 9 -19.52 10.03 -10.73
N ASP A 10 -18.88 10.59 -11.76
CA ASP A 10 -19.00 10.11 -13.14
C ASP A 10 -17.89 9.09 -13.48
N LEU A 11 -16.90 8.91 -12.60
CA LEU A 11 -15.80 7.98 -12.77
C LEU A 11 -16.13 6.59 -12.22
N ASN A 12 -15.51 5.54 -12.78
CA ASN A 12 -15.58 4.21 -12.19
C ASN A 12 -14.89 4.20 -10.83
N VAL A 13 -15.60 3.73 -9.80
CA VAL A 13 -15.12 3.77 -8.42
C VAL A 13 -13.89 2.90 -8.16
N GLY A 14 -13.76 1.75 -8.85
CA GLY A 14 -12.60 0.87 -8.74
C GLY A 14 -11.37 1.54 -9.34
N TRP A 15 -11.48 1.96 -10.60
CA TRP A 15 -10.42 2.69 -11.30
C TRP A 15 -9.95 3.91 -10.51
N LEU A 16 -10.89 4.73 -10.00
CA LEU A 16 -10.53 5.91 -9.22
C LEU A 16 -9.73 5.56 -7.97
N ARG A 17 -10.13 4.51 -7.25
CA ARG A 17 -9.45 4.07 -6.02
C ARG A 17 -8.10 3.41 -6.28
N ASP A 18 -7.91 2.78 -7.44
CA ASP A 18 -6.61 2.20 -7.84
C ASP A 18 -5.53 3.29 -8.06
N HIS A 19 -5.94 4.55 -8.26
CA HIS A 19 -5.03 5.70 -8.41
C HIS A 19 -4.84 6.48 -7.10
N ILE A 20 -5.39 6.01 -5.97
CA ILE A 20 -5.33 6.70 -4.68
C ILE A 20 -4.69 5.81 -3.62
N GLY A 21 -3.54 6.24 -3.09
CA GLY A 21 -2.98 5.70 -1.86
C GLY A 21 -3.58 6.40 -0.63
N LEU A 22 -4.02 5.64 0.37
CA LEU A 22 -4.57 6.17 1.62
C LEU A 22 -3.69 5.76 2.82
N VAL A 23 -3.32 6.74 3.65
CA VAL A 23 -2.64 6.51 4.93
C VAL A 23 -3.54 7.01 6.05
N GLY A 24 -4.08 6.08 6.85
CA GLY A 24 -4.91 6.40 8.01
C GLY A 24 -4.09 6.82 9.22
N GLN A 25 -4.71 7.53 10.17
CA GLN A 25 -4.07 7.87 11.46
C GLN A 25 -3.78 6.62 12.29
N GLU A 26 -4.71 5.66 12.29
CA GLU A 26 -4.56 4.35 12.92
C GLU A 26 -4.41 3.29 11.81
N PRO A 27 -3.18 2.82 11.52
CA PRO A 27 -2.97 1.81 10.50
C PRO A 27 -3.52 0.46 10.96
N VAL A 28 -4.12 -0.28 10.01
CA VAL A 28 -4.62 -1.64 10.25
C VAL A 28 -3.58 -2.65 9.80
N LEU A 29 -3.28 -3.62 10.66
CA LEU A 29 -2.46 -4.78 10.32
C LEU A 29 -3.33 -6.02 10.21
N PHE A 30 -3.11 -6.80 9.16
CA PHE A 30 -3.68 -8.14 9.03
C PHE A 30 -2.85 -9.13 9.85
N SER A 31 -3.51 -10.12 10.45
CA SER A 31 -2.87 -11.21 11.24
C SER A 31 -2.14 -12.21 10.33
N THR A 32 -1.08 -11.74 9.68
CA THR A 32 -0.28 -12.43 8.67
C THR A 32 1.15 -11.85 8.71
N THR A 33 2.04 -12.26 7.81
CA THR A 33 3.43 -11.76 7.82
C THR A 33 3.52 -10.27 7.44
N ILE A 34 4.65 -9.63 7.78
CA ILE A 34 4.94 -8.25 7.35
C ILE A 34 4.98 -8.16 5.82
N ALA A 35 5.58 -9.15 5.15
CA ALA A 35 5.65 -9.20 3.69
C ALA A 35 4.25 -9.24 3.05
N GLU A 36 3.32 -10.01 3.62
CA GLU A 36 1.94 -10.08 3.15
C GLU A 36 1.15 -8.78 3.43
N ASN A 37 1.41 -8.10 4.54
CA ASN A 37 0.83 -6.78 4.79
C ASN A 37 1.31 -5.73 3.76
N ILE A 38 2.59 -5.74 3.37
CA ILE A 38 3.11 -4.85 2.32
C ILE A 38 2.53 -5.23 0.95
N LYS A 39 2.53 -6.53 0.62
CA LYS A 39 1.97 -7.08 -0.63
C LYS A 39 0.47 -6.75 -0.78
N TYR A 40 -0.24 -6.48 0.32
CA TYR A 40 -1.63 -6.06 0.24
C TYR A 40 -1.86 -4.84 -0.66
N GLY A 41 -0.88 -3.91 -0.73
CA GLY A 41 -0.94 -2.74 -1.62
C GLY A 41 -0.77 -3.05 -3.11
N LYS A 42 -0.21 -4.22 -3.46
CA LYS A 42 -0.04 -4.71 -4.84
C LYS A 42 0.01 -6.24 -4.83
N GLN A 43 -1.12 -6.89 -5.13
CA GLN A 43 -1.31 -8.34 -4.95
C GLN A 43 -0.37 -9.21 -5.79
N ASP A 44 0.13 -8.70 -6.90
CA ASP A 44 1.08 -9.36 -7.79
C ASP A 44 2.54 -8.94 -7.55
N ALA A 45 2.82 -8.21 -6.46
CA ALA A 45 4.17 -7.77 -6.14
C ALA A 45 5.11 -8.96 -5.91
N THR A 46 6.28 -8.86 -6.53
CA THR A 46 7.42 -9.75 -6.31
C THR A 46 8.08 -9.47 -4.96
N GLN A 47 8.85 -10.43 -4.46
CA GLN A 47 9.63 -10.26 -3.22
C GLN A 47 10.55 -9.03 -3.29
N GLN A 48 11.16 -8.78 -4.45
CA GLN A 48 12.03 -7.64 -4.68
C GLN A 48 11.28 -6.30 -4.59
N GLU A 49 10.07 -6.22 -5.15
CA GLU A 49 9.23 -5.01 -5.03
C GLU A 49 8.77 -4.76 -3.60
N ILE A 50 8.49 -5.83 -2.84
CA ILE A 50 8.14 -5.73 -1.41
C ILE A 50 9.30 -5.15 -0.60
N GLU A 51 10.53 -5.65 -0.82
CA GLU A 51 11.73 -5.13 -0.16
C GLU A 51 12.03 -3.69 -0.54
N GLU A 52 11.86 -3.34 -1.81
CA GLU A 52 12.05 -1.98 -2.29
C GLU A 52 11.02 -1.02 -1.67
N ALA A 53 9.76 -1.42 -1.59
CA ALA A 53 8.72 -0.65 -0.90
C ALA A 53 9.07 -0.44 0.59
N ALA A 54 9.59 -1.46 1.27
CA ALA A 54 10.05 -1.36 2.65
C ALA A 54 11.26 -0.41 2.80
N LYS A 55 12.17 -0.36 1.83
CA LYS A 55 13.31 0.57 1.83
C LYS A 55 12.88 2.00 1.60
N ILE A 56 12.00 2.25 0.62
CA ILE A 56 11.43 3.59 0.35
C ILE A 56 10.65 4.10 1.56
N ALA A 57 9.91 3.22 2.24
CA ALA A 57 9.20 3.54 3.49
C ALA A 57 10.13 3.62 4.72
N ASN A 58 11.45 3.46 4.56
CA ASN A 58 12.47 3.51 5.61
C ASN A 58 12.22 2.54 6.78
N VAL A 59 11.64 1.38 6.50
CA VAL A 59 11.30 0.35 7.51
C VAL A 59 12.07 -0.96 7.32
N HIS A 60 12.74 -1.15 6.18
CA HIS A 60 13.48 -2.38 5.87
C HIS A 60 14.47 -2.80 6.98
N SER A 61 15.35 -1.89 7.39
CA SER A 61 16.33 -2.17 8.45
C SER A 61 15.69 -2.51 9.79
N PHE A 62 14.51 -1.94 10.10
CA PHE A 62 13.76 -2.30 11.31
C PHE A 62 13.23 -3.72 11.24
N ILE A 63 12.67 -4.12 10.10
CA ILE A 63 12.16 -5.48 9.87
C ILE A 63 13.27 -6.51 10.08
N ASP A 64 14.49 -6.23 9.62
CA ASP A 64 15.65 -7.12 9.78
C ASP A 64 16.06 -7.35 11.26
N THR A 65 15.68 -6.44 12.16
CA THR A 65 15.93 -6.60 13.61
C THR A 65 14.89 -7.46 14.33
N LEU A 66 13.78 -7.78 13.68
CA LEU A 66 12.68 -8.52 14.31
C LEU A 66 12.98 -10.02 14.41
N PRO A 67 12.48 -10.70 15.47
CA PRO A 67 12.51 -12.16 15.54
C PRO A 67 11.66 -12.77 14.41
N LYS A 68 12.07 -13.95 13.93
CA LYS A 68 11.42 -14.66 12.82
C LYS A 68 10.42 -15.69 13.32
#